data_AF-A0A9C8L1I2-F1
#
_entry.id   AF-A0A9C8L1I2-F1
#
_cell.length_a   1.000
_cell.length_b   1.000
_cell.length_c   1.000
_cell.angle_alpha   90.00
_cell.angle_beta   90.00
_cell.angle_gamma   90.00
#
_symmetry.space_group_name_H-M   'P 1'
#
loop_
_entity.id
_entity.type
_entity.pdbx_description
1 polymer ?
#
loop_
_entity_poly.entity_id
_entity_poly.type
_entity_poly.pdbx_seq_one_letter_code
_entity_poly.pdbx_strand_id
1 'polypeptide(L)'
;MPELDRKVTQAFAGKVVRKDLVRQIKVGTNVPVYVLEYLLGKYCATDDPVAIEAGLRLVNTTLAESIIRPDEAMKAQSRVKERGEQIYVDKVLVRLDGTKYWAELVNFGHRFVHITDTFVRQYERLLEGGVWA
;
A
#
# COMPACT_ATOMS: atom_id res chain seq x y z
N MET A 1 -21.52 16.32 6.31
CA MET A 1 -20.86 15.43 7.29
C MET A 1 -21.34 15.84 8.68
N PRO A 2 -21.63 14.90 9.61
CA PRO A 2 -21.94 15.21 11.01
C PRO A 2 -20.90 16.14 11.68
N GLU A 3 -21.29 16.86 12.72
CA GLU A 3 -20.41 17.83 13.40
C GLU A 3 -19.18 17.16 14.05
N LEU A 4 -19.37 15.98 14.65
CA LEU A 4 -18.29 15.19 15.25
C LEU A 4 -17.25 14.82 14.21
N ASP A 5 -17.69 14.31 13.06
CA ASP A 5 -16.83 13.92 11.95
C ASP A 5 -15.97 15.07 11.43
N ARG A 6 -16.53 16.28 11.37
CA ARG A 6 -15.78 17.50 11.01
C ARG A 6 -14.70 17.82 12.05
N LYS A 7 -15.05 17.78 13.35
CA LYS A 7 -14.10 18.02 14.45
C LYS A 7 -12.95 17.01 14.44
N VAL A 8 -13.25 15.73 14.23
CA VAL A 8 -12.25 14.66 14.18
C VAL A 8 -11.34 14.83 12.95
N THR A 9 -11.90 15.17 11.79
CA THR A 9 -11.12 15.39 10.57
C THR A 9 -10.16 16.58 10.71
N GLN A 10 -10.60 17.65 11.37
CA GLN A 10 -9.75 18.82 11.64
C GLN A 10 -8.66 18.54 12.69
N ALA A 11 -9.00 17.84 13.78
CA ALA A 11 -8.04 17.54 14.85
C ALA A 11 -7.03 16.44 14.48
N PHE A 12 -7.41 15.52 13.59
CA PHE A 12 -6.65 14.32 13.27
C PHE A 12 -6.44 14.14 11.75
N ALA A 13 -6.10 15.22 11.05
CA ALA A 13 -5.82 15.18 9.61
C ALA A 13 -4.81 14.07 9.25
N GLY A 14 -5.12 13.26 8.23
CA GLY A 14 -4.31 12.11 7.83
C GLY A 14 -4.40 10.87 8.73
N LYS A 15 -5.19 10.91 9.81
CA LYS A 15 -5.45 9.77 10.71
C LYS A 15 -6.92 9.32 10.69
N VAL A 16 -7.76 10.01 9.93
CA VAL A 16 -9.17 9.68 9.73
C VAL A 16 -9.35 8.97 8.40
N VAL A 17 -10.18 7.93 8.40
CA VAL A 17 -10.50 7.15 7.19
C VAL A 17 -12.00 7.19 6.93
N ARG A 18 -12.36 7.65 5.72
CA ARG A 18 -13.73 7.69 5.22
C ARG A 18 -14.22 6.30 4.80
N LYS A 19 -14.97 5.62 5.67
CA LYS A 19 -15.46 4.25 5.43
C LYS A 19 -16.44 4.14 4.26
N ASP A 20 -17.16 5.22 3.96
CA ASP A 20 -18.02 5.33 2.77
C ASP A 20 -17.21 5.22 1.48
N LEU A 21 -16.06 5.92 1.39
CA LEU A 21 -15.17 5.86 0.22
C LEU A 21 -14.50 4.48 0.08
N VAL A 22 -14.15 3.84 1.21
CA VAL A 22 -13.61 2.47 1.21
C VAL A 22 -14.60 1.51 0.55
N ARG A 23 -15.89 1.60 0.90
CA ARG A 23 -16.95 0.75 0.33
C ARG A 23 -17.14 1.00 -1.16
N GLN A 24 -17.05 2.25 -1.60
CA GLN A 24 -17.16 2.62 -3.01
C GLN A 24 -16.06 1.98 -3.87
N ILE A 25 -14.80 2.00 -3.41
CA ILE A 25 -13.66 1.44 -4.17
C ILE A 25 -13.62 -0.08 -4.07
N LYS A 26 -14.02 -0.66 -2.93
CA LYS A 26 -13.95 -2.11 -2.70
C LYS A 26 -14.74 -2.91 -3.74
N VAL A 27 -15.81 -2.33 -4.28
CA VAL A 27 -16.58 -2.90 -5.40
C VAL A 27 -15.73 -2.80 -6.67
N GLY A 28 -14.96 -3.85 -6.96
CA GLY A 28 -14.17 -3.98 -8.20
C GLY A 28 -12.68 -4.23 -8.01
N THR A 29 -12.15 -4.19 -6.78
CA THR A 29 -10.72 -4.50 -6.50
C THR A 29 -10.53 -5.67 -5.54
N ASN A 30 -9.66 -6.60 -5.90
CA ASN A 30 -9.25 -7.72 -5.05
C ASN A 30 -8.12 -7.33 -4.07
N VAL A 31 -8.17 -6.10 -3.55
CA VAL A 31 -7.15 -5.54 -2.67
C VAL A 31 -7.62 -5.63 -1.21
N PRO A 32 -6.75 -5.96 -0.24
CA PRO A 32 -7.12 -5.99 1.17
C PRO A 32 -7.64 -4.62 1.65
N VAL A 33 -8.62 -4.62 2.53
CA VAL A 33 -9.30 -3.39 2.99
C VAL A 33 -8.31 -2.41 3.65
N TYR A 34 -7.38 -2.91 4.46
CA TYR A 34 -6.38 -2.06 5.14
C TYR A 34 -5.48 -1.27 4.16
N VAL A 35 -5.22 -1.80 2.95
CA VAL A 35 -4.47 -1.08 1.91
C VAL A 35 -5.31 0.08 1.37
N LEU A 36 -6.60 -0.15 1.12
CA LEU A 36 -7.52 0.89 0.67
C LEU A 36 -7.64 1.99 1.74
N GLU A 37 -7.76 1.59 3.00
CA GLU A 37 -7.82 2.51 4.14
C GLU A 37 -6.56 3.35 4.29
N TYR A 38 -5.39 2.74 4.09
CA TYR A 38 -4.11 3.46 4.08
C TYR A 38 -4.06 4.51 2.96
N LEU A 39 -4.41 4.13 1.73
CA LEU A 39 -4.39 5.04 0.59
C LEU A 39 -5.41 6.18 0.75
N LEU A 40 -6.62 5.87 1.23
CA LEU A 40 -7.65 6.87 1.50
C LEU A 40 -7.31 7.78 2.68
N GLY A 41 -6.68 7.26 3.73
CA GLY A 41 -6.17 8.07 4.83
C GLY A 41 -5.07 9.03 4.37
N LYS A 42 -4.25 8.61 3.40
CA LYS A 42 -3.19 9.45 2.82
C LYS A 42 -3.72 10.55 1.90
N TYR A 43 -4.69 10.25 1.04
CA TYR A 43 -5.12 11.16 -0.04
C TYR A 43 -6.51 11.78 0.15
N CYS A 44 -7.36 11.22 1.02
CA CYS A 44 -8.76 11.62 1.18
C CYS A 44 -9.13 11.95 2.64
N ALA A 45 -8.16 12.26 3.51
CA ALA A 45 -8.41 12.67 4.89
C ALA A 45 -8.82 14.16 4.99
N THR A 46 -9.88 14.52 4.28
CA THR A 46 -10.45 15.88 4.21
C THR A 46 -11.97 15.81 3.98
N ASP A 47 -12.67 16.90 4.23
CA ASP A 47 -14.12 17.05 3.98
C ASP A 47 -14.44 17.90 2.73
N ASP A 48 -13.43 18.49 2.09
CA ASP A 48 -13.56 19.21 0.82
C ASP A 48 -13.88 18.23 -0.33
N PRO A 49 -15.07 18.34 -0.97
CA PRO A 49 -15.45 17.47 -2.08
C PRO A 49 -14.47 17.48 -3.26
N VAL A 50 -13.86 18.63 -3.57
CA VAL A 50 -12.93 18.76 -4.71
C VAL A 50 -11.63 18.02 -4.41
N ALA A 51 -11.10 18.20 -3.20
CA ALA A 51 -9.92 17.48 -2.74
C ALA A 51 -10.17 15.97 -2.63
N ILE A 52 -11.36 15.55 -2.17
CA ILE A 52 -11.75 14.13 -2.15
C ILE A 52 -11.76 13.55 -3.57
N GLU A 53 -12.37 14.24 -4.53
CA GLU A 53 -12.42 13.73 -5.92
C GLU A 53 -11.01 13.60 -6.51
N ALA A 54 -10.14 14.59 -6.31
CA ALA A 54 -8.75 14.52 -6.72
C ALA A 54 -8.00 13.36 -6.03
N GLY A 55 -8.22 13.18 -4.72
CA GLY A 55 -7.67 12.08 -3.94
C GLY A 55 -8.11 10.71 -4.45
N LEU A 56 -9.40 10.55 -4.78
CA LEU A 56 -9.94 9.32 -5.35
C LEU A 56 -9.31 9.00 -6.71
N ARG A 57 -9.06 10.00 -7.56
CA ARG A 57 -8.32 9.79 -8.82
C ARG A 57 -6.91 9.26 -8.55
N LEU A 58 -6.18 9.87 -7.62
CA LEU A 58 -4.84 9.42 -7.24
C LEU A 58 -4.83 8.00 -6.68
N VAL A 59 -5.82 7.65 -5.83
CA VAL A 59 -5.98 6.30 -5.29
C VAL A 59 -6.23 5.29 -6.41
N ASN A 60 -7.14 5.59 -7.33
CA ASN A 60 -7.44 4.70 -8.46
C ASN A 60 -6.23 4.52 -9.39
N THR A 61 -5.49 5.60 -9.70
CA THR A 61 -4.24 5.52 -10.48
C THR A 61 -3.20 4.68 -9.75
N THR A 62 -3.00 4.92 -8.45
CA THR A 62 -2.06 4.14 -7.63
C THR A 62 -2.44 2.66 -7.63
N LEU A 63 -3.71 2.33 -7.44
CA LEU A 63 -4.18 0.94 -7.48
C LEU A 63 -3.97 0.29 -8.84
N ALA A 64 -4.20 1.02 -9.95
CA ALA A 64 -4.03 0.49 -11.30
C ALA A 64 -2.56 0.26 -11.66
N GLU A 65 -1.64 1.09 -11.17
CA GLU A 65 -0.22 1.03 -11.53
C GLU A 65 0.62 0.18 -10.58
N SER A 66 0.29 0.17 -9.29
CA SER A 66 1.12 -0.41 -8.23
C SER A 66 0.61 -1.75 -7.69
N ILE A 67 -0.62 -2.17 -8.00
CA ILE A 67 -1.13 -3.48 -7.58
C ILE A 67 -0.73 -4.52 -8.62
N ILE A 68 0.01 -5.52 -8.18
CA ILE A 68 0.38 -6.66 -9.02
C ILE A 68 -0.67 -7.74 -8.86
N ARG A 69 -1.25 -8.18 -9.98
CA ARG A 69 -2.04 -9.41 -9.99
C ARG A 69 -1.09 -10.61 -10.07
N PRO A 70 -1.33 -11.71 -9.34
CA PRO A 70 -0.42 -12.86 -9.31
C PRO A 70 -0.06 -13.43 -10.70
N ASP A 71 -0.98 -13.36 -11.65
CA ASP A 71 -0.81 -13.78 -13.05
C ASP A 71 0.03 -12.78 -13.90
N GLU A 72 0.21 -11.55 -13.43
CA GLU A 72 0.96 -10.49 -14.10
C GLU A 72 2.36 -10.25 -13.50
N ALA A 73 2.84 -11.14 -12.62
CA ALA A 73 4.14 -10.99 -11.95
C ALA A 73 5.31 -10.76 -12.94
N MET A 74 5.37 -11.55 -14.03
CA MET A 74 6.42 -11.41 -15.07
C MET A 74 6.36 -10.06 -15.79
N LYS A 75 5.16 -9.53 -16.02
CA LYS A 75 4.95 -8.21 -16.62
C LYS A 75 5.45 -7.11 -15.69
N ALA A 76 5.20 -7.23 -14.38
CA ALA A 76 5.72 -6.31 -13.38
C ALA A 76 7.27 -6.33 -13.34
N GLN A 77 7.88 -7.52 -13.38
CA GLN A 77 9.33 -7.67 -13.45
C GLN A 77 9.92 -7.04 -14.73
N SER A 78 9.30 -7.24 -15.90
CA SER A 78 9.74 -6.61 -17.15
C SER A 78 9.71 -5.09 -17.07
N ARG A 79 8.67 -4.51 -16.44
CA ARG A 79 8.55 -3.06 -16.25
C ARG A 79 9.68 -2.51 -15.38
N VAL A 80 10.05 -3.19 -14.30
CA VAL A 80 11.21 -2.79 -13.47
C VAL A 80 12.50 -2.85 -14.30
N LYS A 81 12.69 -3.92 -15.08
CA LYS A 81 13.86 -4.05 -15.95
C LYS A 81 13.97 -2.93 -16.98
N GLU A 82 12.86 -2.56 -17.61
CA GLU A 82 12.83 -1.52 -18.65
C GLU A 82 12.95 -0.10 -18.09
N ARG A 83 12.30 0.18 -16.95
CA ARG A 83 12.22 1.53 -16.37
C ARG A 83 13.28 1.79 -15.29
N GLY A 84 13.98 0.76 -14.83
CA GLY A 84 14.95 0.83 -13.73
C GLY A 84 14.29 0.80 -12.34
N GLU A 85 13.29 1.64 -12.11
CA GLU A 85 12.56 1.72 -10.84
C GLU A 85 11.04 1.72 -11.05
N GLN A 86 10.31 1.08 -10.14
CA GLN A 86 8.84 1.13 -10.05
C GLN A 86 8.40 0.99 -8.58
N ILE A 87 7.21 1.50 -8.28
CA ILE A 87 6.58 1.40 -6.96
C ILE A 87 5.44 0.39 -7.05
N TYR A 88 5.51 -0.65 -6.21
CA TYR A 88 4.47 -1.67 -6.10
C TYR A 88 3.97 -1.81 -4.66
N VAL A 89 2.71 -2.21 -4.51
CA VAL A 89 2.12 -2.64 -3.25
C VAL A 89 2.09 -4.16 -3.25
N ASP A 90 2.88 -4.75 -2.36
CA ASP A 90 3.03 -6.20 -2.25
C ASP A 90 3.11 -6.64 -0.77
N LYS A 91 2.84 -7.93 -0.53
CA LYS A 91 3.15 -8.58 0.73
C LYS A 91 4.63 -8.95 0.72
N VAL A 92 5.36 -8.40 1.69
CA VAL A 92 6.80 -8.64 1.87
C VAL A 92 7.02 -9.57 3.05
N LEU A 93 7.71 -10.69 2.81
CA LEU A 93 8.12 -11.63 3.84
C LEU A 93 9.64 -11.61 3.95
N VAL A 94 10.18 -11.25 5.11
CA VAL A 94 11.63 -11.20 5.32
C VAL A 94 12.07 -12.40 6.15
N ARG A 95 13.16 -13.04 5.72
CA ARG A 95 13.82 -14.15 6.43
C ARG A 95 15.31 -13.88 6.59
N LEU A 96 15.89 -14.39 7.66
CA LEU A 96 17.33 -14.46 7.85
C LEU A 96 17.86 -15.77 7.25
N ASP A 97 18.89 -15.69 6.42
CA ASP A 97 19.58 -16.83 5.81
C ASP A 97 21.09 -16.71 6.03
N GLY A 98 21.61 -17.51 6.96
CA GLY A 98 22.97 -17.37 7.46
C GLY A 98 23.16 -15.98 8.10
N THR A 99 23.89 -15.11 7.41
CA THR A 99 24.20 -13.74 7.86
C THR A 99 23.45 -12.65 7.10
N LYS A 100 22.65 -12.99 6.09
CA LYS A 100 21.98 -12.01 5.22
C LYS A 100 20.47 -12.11 5.30
N TYR A 101 19.80 -10.97 5.20
CA TYR A 101 18.34 -10.91 5.06
C TYR A 101 17.91 -10.98 3.60
N TRP A 102 16.86 -11.77 3.35
CA TRP A 102 16.21 -11.89 2.05
C TRP A 102 14.72 -11.64 2.18
N ALA A 103 14.18 -10.92 1.21
CA ALA A 103 12.75 -10.70 1.07
C ALA A 103 12.16 -11.55 -0.06
N GLU A 104 10.99 -12.11 0.24
CA GLU A 104 10.03 -12.59 -0.73
C GLU A 104 8.95 -11.55 -0.96
N LEU A 105 8.81 -11.15 -2.23
CA LEU A 105 7.74 -10.31 -2.74
C LEU A 105 6.68 -11.23 -3.37
N VAL A 106 5.55 -11.41 -2.68
CA VAL A 106 4.59 -12.49 -2.98
C VAL A 106 3.93 -12.33 -4.35
N ASN A 107 3.40 -11.15 -4.65
CA ASN A 107 2.72 -10.90 -5.92
C ASN A 107 3.72 -10.56 -7.05
N PHE A 108 4.85 -9.93 -6.72
CA PHE A 108 5.94 -9.72 -7.67
C PHE A 108 6.64 -11.03 -8.06
N GLY A 109 6.52 -12.08 -7.23
CA GLY A 109 6.98 -13.43 -7.55
C GLY A 109 8.50 -13.60 -7.45
N HIS A 110 9.18 -12.87 -6.56
CA HIS A 110 10.63 -12.96 -6.40
C HIS A 110 11.01 -13.21 -4.92
N ARG A 111 11.80 -14.26 -4.67
CA ARG A 111 12.14 -14.76 -3.32
C ARG A 111 13.51 -14.35 -2.79
N PHE A 112 14.36 -13.84 -3.68
CA PHE A 112 15.76 -13.52 -3.38
C PHE A 112 16.01 -12.02 -3.54
N VAL A 113 15.13 -11.20 -2.98
CA VAL A 113 15.35 -9.75 -2.97
C VAL A 113 16.24 -9.42 -1.78
N HIS A 114 17.44 -8.88 -2.04
CA HIS A 114 18.34 -8.49 -0.97
C HIS A 114 17.80 -7.27 -0.22
N ILE A 115 17.73 -7.35 1.10
CA ILE A 115 17.38 -6.23 1.99
C ILE A 115 18.57 -5.96 2.91
N THR A 116 18.87 -4.69 3.13
CA THR A 116 19.96 -4.26 4.02
C THR A 116 19.58 -4.40 5.49
N ASP A 117 20.56 -4.73 6.33
CA ASP A 117 20.39 -4.86 7.78
C ASP A 117 19.78 -3.61 8.42
N THR A 118 20.17 -2.42 7.93
CA THR A 118 19.64 -1.13 8.41
C THR A 118 18.13 -1.05 8.20
N PHE A 119 17.62 -1.52 7.06
CA PHE A 119 16.20 -1.48 6.75
C PHE A 119 15.41 -2.44 7.65
N VAL A 120 15.95 -3.64 7.91
CA VAL A 120 15.33 -4.60 8.82
C VAL A 120 15.28 -4.07 10.25
N ARG A 121 16.36 -3.46 10.74
CA ARG A 121 16.41 -2.85 12.09
C ARG A 121 15.45 -1.66 12.23
N GLN A 122 15.26 -0.89 11.17
CA GLN A 122 14.31 0.22 11.19
C GLN A 122 12.85 -0.28 11.17
N TYR A 123 12.59 -1.41 10.52
CA TYR A 123 11.25 -1.97 10.31
C TYR A 123 11.19 -3.42 10.80
N GLU A 124 11.42 -3.65 12.10
CA GLU A 124 11.53 -4.99 12.70
C GLU A 124 10.33 -5.89 12.40
N ARG A 125 9.13 -5.31 12.27
CA ARG A 125 7.88 -6.03 11.92
C ARG A 125 7.95 -6.77 10.58
N LEU A 126 8.92 -6.47 9.73
CA LEU A 126 9.17 -7.24 8.51
C LEU A 126 9.58 -8.69 8.80
N LEU A 127 10.20 -8.95 9.96
CA LEU A 127 10.57 -10.31 10.42
C LEU A 127 9.39 -11.09 11.02
N GLU A 128 8.29 -10.40 11.35
CA GLU A 128 7.10 -10.98 11.98
C GLU A 128 6.00 -11.31 10.97
N GLY A 129 6.33 -11.36 9.67
CA GLY A 129 5.36 -11.58 8.59
C GLY A 129 4.66 -10.31 8.10
N GLY A 130 4.98 -9.14 8.68
CA GLY A 130 4.53 -7.82 8.26
C GLY A 130 3.70 -7.07 9.31
N VAL A 131 3.38 -5.81 8.99
CA VAL A 131 2.60 -4.90 9.87
C VAL A 131 1.14 -5.34 10.07
N TRP A 132 0.65 -6.22 9.19
CA TRP A 132 -0.76 -6.63 9.12
C TRP A 132 -0.93 -8.15 9.04
N ALA A 133 0.08 -8.92 9.48
CA ALA A 133 0.03 -10.38 9.57
C ALA A 133 -0.72 -10.86 10.81
#